data_AF-A0A2E7XIP0-F1
#
_entry.id   AF-A0A2E7XIP0-F1
#
_cell.length_a   1.000
_cell.length_b   1.000
_cell.length_c   1.000
_cell.angle_alpha   90.00
_cell.angle_beta   90.00
_cell.angle_gamma   90.00
#
_symmetry.space_group_name_H-M   'P 1'
#
loop_
_entity.id
_entity.type
_entity.pdbx_description
1 polymer ?
#
loop_
_entity_poly.entity_id
_entity_poly.type
_entity_poly.pdbx_seq_one_letter_code
_entity_poly.pdbx_strand_id
1 'polypeptide(L)'
;MKIGRTAGLSLSDSDLFTKKNRPTTRFLTSPGVVGDVHSGESEIEITGLRNLCKQLDEFQEGLRDALLIRTDTGLIRKAGVMGIVKAGGEISVADEIEVCLPEEPHRKLIPVWN
;
A
#
# COMPACT_ATOMS: atom_id res chain seq x y z
N MET A 1 18.67 4.63 7.19
CA MET A 1 17.79 5.05 6.09
C MET A 1 17.64 3.88 5.13
N LYS A 2 16.41 3.43 4.85
CA LYS A 2 16.16 2.39 3.83
C LYS A 2 15.59 3.08 2.60
N ILE A 3 16.20 2.83 1.46
CA ILE A 3 15.81 3.39 0.18
C ILE A 3 15.32 2.24 -0.70
N GLY A 4 14.14 2.41 -1.28
CA GLY A 4 13.53 1.51 -2.25
C GLY A 4 13.27 2.22 -3.57
N ARG A 5 12.71 1.49 -4.53
CA ARG A 5 12.17 2.06 -5.77
C ARG A 5 10.80 1.50 -6.06
N THR A 6 9.93 2.30 -6.66
CA THR A 6 8.65 1.83 -7.16
C THR A 6 8.88 0.82 -8.29
N ALA A 7 8.48 -0.43 -8.09
CA ALA A 7 8.63 -1.48 -9.09
C ALA A 7 7.45 -1.51 -10.10
N GLY A 8 6.30 -1.00 -9.68
CA GLY A 8 5.08 -0.99 -10.47
C GLY A 8 4.01 -0.18 -9.79
N LEU A 9 3.14 0.41 -10.60
CA LEU A 9 1.97 1.17 -10.16
C LEU A 9 0.75 0.59 -10.84
N SER A 10 -0.34 0.43 -10.10
CA SER A 10 -1.58 -0.11 -10.66
C SER A 10 -2.76 0.64 -10.06
N LEU A 11 -3.72 1.01 -10.92
CA LEU A 11 -4.96 1.67 -10.50
C LEU A 11 -6.16 0.84 -10.94
N SER A 12 -7.22 0.89 -10.13
CA SER A 12 -8.55 0.45 -10.53
C SER A 12 -9.58 1.34 -9.86
N ASP A 13 -10.63 1.68 -10.61
CA ASP A 13 -11.78 2.43 -10.11
C ASP A 13 -12.77 1.53 -9.36
N SER A 14 -12.45 0.23 -9.28
CA SER A 14 -13.15 -0.80 -8.51
C SER A 14 -12.15 -1.54 -7.63
N ASP A 15 -12.53 -1.92 -6.40
CA ASP A 15 -11.68 -2.66 -5.45
C ASP A 15 -11.38 -4.11 -5.86
N LEU A 16 -11.25 -4.35 -7.16
CA LEU A 16 -10.93 -5.64 -7.77
C LEU A 16 -9.41 -5.87 -7.80
N PHE A 17 -9.04 -7.15 -7.85
CA PHE A 17 -7.65 -7.63 -8.00
C PHE A 17 -7.13 -7.51 -9.45
N THR A 18 -7.90 -6.90 -10.35
CA THR A 18 -7.58 -6.71 -11.78
C THR A 18 -7.07 -5.29 -12.09
N LYS A 19 -6.31 -4.70 -11.16
CA LYS A 19 -5.74 -3.35 -11.34
C LYS A 19 -4.84 -3.32 -12.57
N LYS A 20 -5.04 -2.35 -13.46
CA LYS A 20 -4.21 -2.20 -14.65
C LYS A 20 -2.91 -1.51 -14.26
N ASN A 21 -1.77 -2.10 -14.65
CA ASN A 21 -0.48 -1.47 -14.48
C ASN A 21 -0.39 -0.18 -15.31
N ARG A 22 0.27 0.83 -14.76
CA ARG A 22 0.49 2.13 -15.40
C ARG A 22 1.92 2.60 -15.15
N PRO A 23 2.51 3.37 -16.07
CA PRO A 23 3.85 3.93 -15.87
C PRO A 23 3.84 5.02 -14.78
N THR A 24 2.71 5.70 -14.59
CA THR A 24 2.52 6.76 -13.60
C THR A 24 1.15 6.68 -12.93
N THR A 25 1.03 7.25 -11.74
CA THR A 25 -0.24 7.48 -11.03
C THR A 25 -0.18 8.80 -10.27
N ARG A 26 -1.34 9.34 -9.90
CA ARG A 26 -1.44 10.57 -9.10
C ARG A 26 -2.11 10.27 -7.77
N PHE A 27 -1.43 10.63 -6.68
CA PHE A 27 -2.03 10.63 -5.35
C PHE A 27 -2.72 11.96 -5.08
N LEU A 28 -3.89 11.88 -4.46
CA LEU A 28 -4.69 13.03 -4.05
C LEU A 28 -4.76 13.05 -2.52
N THR A 29 -4.51 14.22 -1.91
CA THR A 29 -4.75 14.45 -0.48
C THR A 29 -6.25 14.41 -0.21
N SER A 30 -6.68 13.82 0.91
CA SER A 30 -8.10 13.82 1.29
C SER A 30 -8.53 15.23 1.77
N PRO A 31 -9.69 15.80 1.35
CA PRO A 31 -10.81 15.16 0.66
C PRO A 31 -10.81 15.39 -0.87
N GLY A 32 -9.67 15.22 -1.53
CA GLY A 32 -9.53 14.82 -2.92
C GLY A 32 -10.23 15.69 -3.96
N VAL A 33 -9.86 16.97 -4.09
CA VAL A 33 -10.26 17.77 -5.25
C VAL A 33 -9.23 17.61 -6.36
N VAL A 34 -9.66 17.13 -7.53
CA VAL A 34 -8.84 17.14 -8.75
C VAL A 34 -8.54 18.59 -9.11
N GLY A 35 -7.29 19.03 -8.91
CA GLY A 35 -6.86 20.43 -9.10
C GLY A 35 -5.95 20.96 -8.00
N ASP A 36 -5.87 20.26 -6.86
CA ASP A 36 -4.94 20.61 -5.77
C ASP A 36 -3.52 20.13 -6.13
N VAL A 37 -2.84 20.92 -6.96
CA VAL A 37 -1.48 20.64 -7.43
C VAL A 37 -0.49 20.99 -6.32
N HIS A 38 -0.05 19.97 -5.61
CA HIS A 38 1.24 20.03 -4.93
C HIS A 38 2.32 19.70 -5.98
N SER A 39 3.13 20.69 -6.34
CA SER A 39 4.37 20.46 -7.08
C SER A 39 5.42 20.06 -6.04
N GLY A 40 5.57 18.76 -5.80
CA GLY A 40 6.43 18.25 -4.74
C GLY A 40 6.33 16.74 -4.51
N GLU A 41 7.21 16.27 -3.62
CA GLU A 41 7.31 14.89 -3.15
C GLU A 41 5.97 14.38 -2.61
N SER A 42 5.59 13.15 -2.94
CA SER A 42 4.37 12.53 -2.38
C SER A 42 4.69 11.78 -1.10
N GLU A 43 3.83 11.94 -0.10
CA GLU A 43 4.00 11.31 1.20
C GLU A 43 2.83 10.37 1.50
N ILE A 44 3.17 9.15 1.92
CA ILE A 44 2.21 8.12 2.34
C ILE A 44 2.51 7.72 3.78
N GLU A 45 1.49 7.76 4.62
CA GLU A 45 1.54 7.19 5.97
C GLU A 45 1.01 5.76 5.94
N ILE A 46 1.84 4.79 6.36
CA ILE A 46 1.43 3.39 6.48
C ILE A 46 0.54 3.23 7.71
N THR A 47 -0.70 2.78 7.49
CA THR A 47 -1.73 2.67 8.54
C THR A 47 -1.90 1.26 9.08
N GLY A 48 -1.44 0.24 8.35
CA GLY A 48 -1.49 -1.14 8.85
C GLY A 48 -1.23 -2.20 7.79
N LEU A 49 -1.44 -3.46 8.17
CA LEU A 49 -1.34 -4.60 7.26
C LEU A 49 -2.62 -4.69 6.42
N ARG A 50 -2.48 -5.09 5.16
CA ARG A 50 -3.62 -5.37 4.30
C ARG A 50 -4.44 -6.52 4.88
N ASN A 51 -5.76 -6.32 5.00
CA ASN A 51 -6.65 -7.40 5.39
C ASN A 51 -6.81 -8.42 4.25
N LEU A 52 -6.76 -9.71 4.60
CA LEU A 52 -6.94 -10.81 3.67
C LEU A 52 -8.42 -11.19 3.66
N CYS A 53 -9.15 -10.76 2.62
CA CYS A 53 -10.58 -11.02 2.48
C CYS A 53 -10.86 -12.16 1.50
N LYS A 54 -12.14 -12.60 1.46
CA LYS A 54 -12.62 -13.67 0.55
C LYS A 54 -12.37 -13.40 -0.94
N GLN A 55 -12.24 -12.12 -1.34
CA GLN A 55 -12.00 -11.74 -2.74
C GLN A 55 -10.67 -12.30 -3.30
N LEU A 56 -9.72 -12.65 -2.43
CA LEU A 56 -8.48 -13.31 -2.84
C LEU A 56 -8.73 -14.73 -3.35
N ASP A 57 -9.54 -15.49 -2.63
CA ASP A 57 -9.89 -16.86 -3.02
C ASP A 57 -10.90 -16.86 -4.19
N GLU A 58 -11.73 -15.84 -4.30
CA GLU A 58 -12.58 -15.60 -5.48
C GLU A 58 -11.74 -15.27 -6.74
N PHE A 59 -10.61 -14.58 -6.57
CA PHE A 59 -9.67 -14.32 -7.67
C PHE A 59 -8.86 -15.56 -8.04
N GLN A 60 -8.33 -16.28 -7.05
CA GLN A 60 -7.62 -17.54 -7.23
C GLN A 60 -7.76 -18.40 -5.98
N GLU A 61 -8.30 -19.62 -6.15
CA GLU A 61 -8.50 -20.56 -5.05
C GLU A 61 -7.21 -20.83 -4.26
N GLY A 62 -7.29 -20.77 -2.92
CA GLY A 62 -6.17 -21.04 -2.00
C GLY A 62 -5.18 -19.89 -1.86
N LEU A 63 -5.37 -18.77 -2.56
CA LEU A 63 -4.45 -17.63 -2.51
C LEU A 63 -4.38 -17.01 -1.10
N ARG A 64 -5.50 -16.96 -0.37
CA ARG A 64 -5.50 -16.42 1.00
C ARG A 64 -4.55 -17.19 1.90
N ASP A 65 -4.61 -18.52 1.86
CA ASP A 65 -3.81 -19.40 2.70
C ASP A 65 -2.33 -19.36 2.28
N ALA A 66 -2.04 -19.25 0.98
CA ALA A 66 -0.68 -19.08 0.47
C ALA A 66 0.02 -17.80 0.98
N LEU A 67 -0.75 -16.76 1.33
CA LEU A 67 -0.24 -15.51 1.89
C LEU A 67 -0.13 -15.53 3.42
N LEU A 68 -0.60 -16.59 4.08
CA LEU A 68 -0.56 -16.76 5.53
C LEU A 68 0.55 -17.74 5.94
N ILE A 69 1.55 -17.21 6.64
CA ILE A 69 2.62 -18.04 7.21
C ILE A 69 2.41 -18.13 8.72
N ARG A 70 2.16 -19.35 9.20
CA ARG A 70 2.13 -19.66 10.62
C ARG A 70 3.56 -19.85 11.11
N THR A 71 3.90 -19.19 12.21
CA THR A 71 5.17 -19.35 12.92
C THR A 71 4.88 -19.63 14.39
N ASP A 72 5.91 -20.07 15.12
CA ASP A 72 5.80 -20.32 16.57
C ASP A 72 5.40 -19.07 17.38
N THR A 73 5.59 -17.88 16.80
CA THR A 73 5.35 -16.58 17.42
C THR A 73 4.09 -15.86 16.89
N GLY A 74 3.35 -16.48 15.96
CA GLY A 74 2.09 -15.95 15.44
C GLY A 74 1.90 -16.12 13.94
N LEU A 75 1.23 -15.16 13.32
CA LEU A 75 0.82 -15.21 11.92
C LEU A 75 1.44 -14.06 11.12
N ILE A 76 2.26 -14.39 10.13
CA ILE A 76 2.82 -13.44 9.18
C ILE A 76 1.89 -13.37 7.96
N ARG A 77 1.50 -12.16 7.57
CA ARG A 77 0.68 -11.89 6.39
C ARG A 77 1.56 -11.32 5.29
N LYS A 78 1.75 -12.06 4.20
CA LYS A 78 2.49 -11.61 3.01
C LYS A 78 1.59 -10.87 2.00
N ALA A 79 0.64 -10.08 2.51
CA ALA A 79 -0.40 -9.42 1.70
C ALA A 79 -0.08 -7.95 1.36
N GLY A 80 1.07 -7.44 1.81
CA GLY A 80 1.42 -6.03 1.74
C GLY A 80 0.82 -5.19 2.88
N VAL A 81 0.99 -3.88 2.77
CA VAL A 81 0.56 -2.86 3.73
C VAL A 81 -0.48 -1.93 3.11
N MET A 82 -1.21 -1.21 3.94
CA MET A 82 -2.11 -0.12 3.57
C MET A 82 -1.56 1.20 4.07
N GLY A 83 -1.89 2.29 3.37
CA GLY A 83 -1.53 3.63 3.79
C GLY A 83 -2.50 4.69 3.27
N ILE A 84 -2.35 5.90 3.78
CA ILE A 84 -3.10 7.09 3.38
C ILE A 84 -2.16 8.13 2.80
N VAL A 85 -2.66 8.94 1.87
CA VAL A 85 -1.90 10.02 1.26
C VAL A 85 -1.89 11.22 2.20
N LYS A 86 -0.69 11.66 2.61
CA LYS A 86 -0.47 12.86 3.43
C LYS A 86 -0.14 14.08 2.58
N ALA A 87 0.63 13.87 1.52
CA ALA A 87 0.92 14.85 0.48
C ALA A 87 0.73 14.20 -0.89
N GLY A 88 -0.04 14.87 -1.76
CA GLY A 88 -0.37 14.40 -3.10
C GLY A 88 0.70 14.75 -4.10
N GLY A 89 0.66 14.10 -5.26
CA GLY A 89 1.66 14.30 -6.30
C GLY A 89 1.61 13.20 -7.35
N GLU A 90 2.44 13.36 -8.38
CA GLU A 90 2.61 12.34 -9.41
C GLU A 90 3.74 11.40 -9.02
N ILE A 91 3.49 10.10 -9.18
CA ILE A 91 4.46 9.04 -8.92
C ILE A 91 4.63 8.23 -10.21
N SER A 92 5.87 7.94 -10.54
CA SER A 92 6.29 7.13 -11.67
C SER A 92 6.94 5.82 -11.20
N VAL A 93 6.97 4.83 -12.08
CA VAL A 93 7.81 3.64 -11.88
C VAL A 93 9.28 4.05 -11.84
N ALA A 94 10.06 3.38 -10.98
CA ALA A 94 11.45 3.65 -10.64
C ALA A 94 11.73 4.88 -9.78
N ASP A 95 10.70 5.65 -9.41
CA ASP A 95 10.82 6.70 -8.38
C ASP A 95 11.40 6.13 -7.09
N GLU A 96 12.24 6.93 -6.44
CA GLU A 96 12.85 6.59 -5.16
C GLU A 96 11.78 6.59 -4.05
N ILE A 97 11.89 5.63 -3.14
CA ILE A 97 11.05 5.55 -1.94
C ILE A 97 11.97 5.66 -0.73
N GLU A 98 11.85 6.76 0.01
CA GLU A 98 12.45 6.89 1.32
C GLU A 98 11.53 6.32 2.40
N VAL A 99 12.09 5.51 3.32
CA VAL A 99 11.35 4.99 4.48
C VAL A 99 11.75 5.76 5.74
N CYS A 100 10.83 6.59 6.21
CA CYS A 100 10.89 7.27 7.50
C CYS A 100 10.17 6.43 8.57
N LEU A 101 10.90 6.03 9.61
CA LEU A 101 10.32 5.31 10.76
C LEU A 101 9.84 6.32 11.81
N PRO A 102 8.74 6.01 12.53
CA PRO A 102 8.33 6.83 13.67
C PRO A 102 9.35 6.72 14.81
N GLU A 103 9.27 7.63 15.78
CA GLU A 103 10.09 7.54 16.99
C GLU A 103 9.84 6.23 17.75
N GLU A 104 10.86 5.75 18.44
CA GLU A 104 10.78 4.55 19.26
C GLU A 104 9.89 4.76 20.51
N PRO A 105 9.23 3.71 21.03
CA PRO A 105 9.30 2.32 20.59
C PRO A 105 8.35 1.99 19.43
N HIS A 106 8.87 1.27 18.43
CA HIS A 106 8.06 0.81 17.29
C HIS A 106 6.99 -0.19 17.73
N ARG A 107 5.78 -0.02 17.19
CA ARG A 107 4.68 -0.98 17.35
C ARG A 107 4.55 -1.82 16.08
N LYS A 108 4.26 -3.11 16.25
CA LYS A 108 3.95 -4.00 15.12
C LYS A 108 2.67 -3.50 14.44
N LEU A 109 2.69 -3.41 13.11
CA LEU A 109 1.48 -3.14 12.34
C LEU A 109 0.47 -4.27 12.55
N ILE A 110 -0.80 -3.88 12.70
CA ILE A 110 -1.94 -4.79 12.78
C ILE A 110 -2.77 -4.70 11.49
N PRO A 111 -3.60 -5.70 11.16
CA PRO A 111 -4.53 -5.60 10.04
C PRO A 111 -5.46 -4.40 10.23
N VAL A 112 -5.67 -3.63 9.15
CA VAL A 112 -6.68 -2.57 9.13
C VAL A 112 -8.04 -3.22 8.92
N TRP A 113 -8.94 -3.09 9.90
CA TRP A 113 -10.35 -3.45 9.80
C TRP A 113 -11.10 -2.13 9.66
N ASN A 114 -11.42 -1.75 8.42
CA ASN A 114 -12.37 -0.65 8.18
C ASN A 114 -13.79 -1.21 8.23
#